data_AF-H0ED47-F1
#
_entry.id   AF-H0ED47-F1
#
_cell.length_a   1.000
_cell.length_b   1.000
_cell.length_c   1.000
_cell.angle_alpha   90.00
_cell.angle_beta   90.00
_cell.angle_gamma   90.00
#
_symmetry.space_group_name_H-M   'P 1'
#
loop_
_entity.id
_entity.type
_entity.pdbx_description
1 polymer ?
#
loop_
_entity_poly.entity_id
_entity_poly.type
_entity_poly.pdbx_seq_one_letter_code
_entity_poly.pdbx_strand_id
1 'polypeptide(L)'
;MGGSGNEGDERDEIRGNPPDRLSDPFTAFEGSQETTFIATSGAVSLRHEQAAKVFPRSFRNKLLDKLFLATRDELNPASRTTAPSGAITVGSGGKFTTIQAAINSLSTTSTTAQSLFILAGTYNEQVIIPARKAVLSIYGYTKDTTSYTGNVVNIQHSSSLLSGAANDQATGTVQNNAASTKFYNINIKNTYGKGSQAIALAAYGDQQGYYGVGLYGYQDTLLANTGNQVYAKCYIEGAVDFIFGQHARIWIDSSAIAVSASGGAITANGRATADDVSYYVINKSTVAGTSSSVTSGSVYLGRPWTQYARVCFQNTSLGAIINKAGWEVWSTSEARTGNVLFEEYNNSGTGASGTRASFATKRSTALSISTLLGSTYTSWVDTTYLGDWEEAIVSNVKKVIPDTVKDKWHEFRSYMKKTEKDVTGDDSINETVEMAGWGVEEAEAKNKKDASLATQLALAYAIHKSFIFIRVPLTAAVTPKVVNTLRGWGWDIGKRTTKEAKAMKRASFPKKIKAERPWNRNRKRGNGS
;
A
#
# COMPACT_ATOMS: atom_id res chain seq x y z
N MET A 1 -0.42 83.71 -13.14
CA MET A 1 -0.30 83.27 -14.55
C MET A 1 -0.86 81.86 -14.58
N GLY A 2 -2.16 81.62 -14.75
CA GLY A 2 -3.05 82.06 -15.83
C GLY A 2 -2.97 81.01 -16.94
N GLY A 3 -4.02 80.34 -17.41
CA GLY A 3 -5.47 80.38 -17.16
C GLY A 3 -6.09 79.02 -17.55
N SER A 4 -7.26 78.66 -17.01
CA SER A 4 -8.62 78.88 -17.57
C SER A 4 -8.97 77.83 -18.61
N GLY A 5 -10.03 77.01 -18.51
CA GLY A 5 -11.45 77.22 -18.15
C GLY A 5 -12.25 76.39 -19.18
N ASN A 6 -13.55 76.07 -19.13
CA ASN A 6 -14.69 76.28 -18.24
C ASN A 6 -15.74 75.21 -18.71
N GLU A 7 -16.47 74.52 -17.83
CA GLU A 7 -17.91 74.68 -17.54
C GLU A 7 -18.89 74.70 -18.73
N GLY A 8 -20.02 73.98 -18.59
CA GLY A 8 -21.22 74.24 -19.37
C GLY A 8 -22.24 73.10 -19.39
N ASP A 9 -23.14 73.11 -18.41
CA ASP A 9 -24.32 72.25 -18.22
C ASP A 9 -25.54 72.82 -18.98
N GLU A 10 -26.70 72.11 -18.90
CA GLU A 10 -28.08 72.51 -19.31
C GLU A 10 -28.52 72.28 -20.77
N ARG A 11 -29.78 71.94 -21.13
CA ARG A 11 -31.02 71.34 -20.59
C ARG A 11 -32.09 71.62 -21.67
N ASP A 12 -33.17 70.82 -21.67
CA ASP A 12 -34.53 71.13 -22.15
C ASP A 12 -34.75 71.31 -23.68
N GLU A 13 -35.86 70.99 -24.37
CA GLU A 13 -37.18 70.42 -24.04
C GLU A 13 -37.96 70.16 -25.37
N ILE A 14 -38.93 69.22 -25.33
CA ILE A 14 -40.30 69.32 -25.91
C ILE A 14 -40.64 68.93 -27.39
N ARG A 15 -41.34 67.78 -27.47
CA ARG A 15 -42.69 67.45 -28.02
C ARG A 15 -43.05 67.59 -29.52
N GLY A 16 -43.48 66.45 -30.07
CA GLY A 16 -44.53 66.30 -31.10
C GLY A 16 -45.08 64.85 -31.12
N ASN A 17 -46.40 64.67 -31.08
CA ASN A 17 -47.20 63.43 -30.91
C ASN A 17 -48.31 63.41 -32.01
N PRO A 18 -49.25 62.43 -32.18
CA PRO A 18 -49.28 60.95 -32.35
C PRO A 18 -50.08 60.58 -33.67
N PRO A 19 -50.84 59.45 -33.87
CA PRO A 19 -50.92 58.12 -33.22
C PRO A 19 -50.89 56.87 -34.18
N ASP A 20 -50.92 55.69 -33.57
CA ASP A 20 -51.50 54.40 -34.02
C ASP A 20 -50.70 53.31 -34.78
N ARG A 21 -50.71 52.12 -34.13
CA ARG A 21 -50.61 50.72 -34.61
C ARG A 21 -49.23 50.12 -34.94
N LEU A 22 -48.71 49.27 -34.05
CA LEU A 22 -48.66 47.80 -34.17
C LEU A 22 -47.78 47.16 -33.07
N SER A 23 -48.14 45.92 -32.75
CA SER A 23 -47.74 45.07 -31.63
C SER A 23 -46.27 44.61 -31.60
N ASP A 24 -45.79 44.42 -30.37
CA ASP A 24 -44.52 43.82 -29.91
C ASP A 24 -44.04 42.57 -30.69
N PRO A 25 -42.72 42.44 -30.94
CA PRO A 25 -42.07 41.16 -30.69
C PRO A 25 -40.67 41.29 -30.05
N PHE A 26 -40.61 41.38 -28.72
CA PHE A 26 -39.55 40.74 -27.93
C PHE A 26 -39.74 39.20 -27.94
N THR A 27 -39.48 38.57 -29.08
CA THR A 27 -39.40 37.11 -29.23
C THR A 27 -38.42 36.78 -30.35
N ALA A 28 -37.18 36.44 -30.01
CA ALA A 28 -36.31 35.51 -30.74
C ALA A 28 -34.87 35.52 -30.18
N PHE A 29 -34.66 35.09 -28.93
CA PHE A 29 -33.37 34.51 -28.52
C PHE A 29 -33.52 33.54 -27.33
N GLU A 30 -34.65 32.83 -27.23
CA GLU A 30 -34.92 31.80 -26.19
C GLU A 30 -35.12 30.38 -26.76
N GLY A 31 -34.97 30.17 -28.08
CA GLY A 31 -35.31 28.89 -28.71
C GLY A 31 -34.20 27.83 -28.83
N SER A 32 -32.94 28.09 -28.45
CA SER A 32 -31.83 27.13 -28.67
C SER A 32 -31.25 26.49 -27.40
N GLN A 33 -31.57 27.04 -26.22
CA GLN A 33 -31.06 26.55 -24.93
C GLN A 33 -32.00 25.52 -24.29
N GLU A 34 -33.34 25.66 -24.43
CA GLU A 34 -34.29 24.69 -23.86
C GLU A 34 -34.27 23.33 -24.55
N THR A 35 -34.09 23.29 -25.88
CA THR A 35 -34.04 22.02 -26.65
C THR A 35 -32.78 21.20 -26.34
N THR A 36 -31.67 21.85 -25.98
CA THR A 36 -30.40 21.19 -25.63
C THR A 36 -30.42 20.67 -24.18
N PHE A 37 -31.11 21.35 -23.27
CA PHE A 37 -31.22 20.96 -21.86
C PHE A 37 -32.20 19.79 -21.63
N ILE A 38 -33.29 19.72 -22.39
CA ILE A 38 -34.24 18.59 -22.36
C ILE A 38 -33.61 17.32 -22.96
N ALA A 39 -32.79 17.45 -24.03
CA ALA A 39 -32.10 16.32 -24.64
C ALA A 39 -31.04 15.69 -23.71
N THR A 40 -30.31 16.51 -22.95
CA THR A 40 -29.20 16.04 -22.10
C THR A 40 -29.69 15.39 -20.80
N SER A 41 -30.76 15.93 -20.19
CA SER A 41 -31.39 15.34 -19.00
C SER A 41 -32.17 14.06 -19.31
N GLY A 42 -32.84 14.00 -20.46
CA GLY A 42 -33.47 12.79 -20.99
C GLY A 42 -32.46 11.66 -21.25
N ALA A 43 -31.31 11.97 -21.85
CA ALA A 43 -30.26 10.98 -22.14
C ALA A 43 -29.61 10.39 -20.88
N VAL A 44 -29.41 11.17 -19.81
CA VAL A 44 -28.83 10.68 -18.55
C VAL A 44 -29.84 9.83 -17.76
N SER A 45 -31.11 10.22 -17.73
CA SER A 45 -32.18 9.43 -17.11
C SER A 45 -32.43 8.12 -17.87
N LEU A 46 -32.44 8.16 -19.22
CA LEU A 46 -32.52 6.96 -20.07
C LEU A 46 -31.31 6.04 -19.89
N ARG A 47 -30.08 6.58 -19.78
CA ARG A 47 -28.87 5.78 -19.52
C ARG A 47 -28.91 5.06 -18.17
N HIS A 48 -29.39 5.71 -17.11
CA HIS A 48 -29.54 5.06 -15.80
C HIS A 48 -30.67 4.05 -15.75
N GLU A 49 -31.82 4.35 -16.35
CA GLU A 49 -32.97 3.44 -16.38
C GLU A 49 -32.71 2.22 -17.29
N GLN A 50 -32.00 2.39 -18.40
CA GLN A 50 -31.63 1.29 -19.31
C GLN A 50 -30.47 0.44 -18.76
N ALA A 51 -29.48 1.02 -18.07
CA ALA A 51 -28.45 0.23 -17.38
C ALA A 51 -29.04 -0.66 -16.26
N ALA A 52 -30.08 -0.18 -15.58
CA ALA A 52 -30.84 -0.95 -14.60
C ALA A 52 -31.69 -2.08 -15.23
N LYS A 53 -32.12 -1.92 -16.50
CA LYS A 53 -32.79 -2.96 -17.30
C LYS A 53 -31.81 -4.03 -17.83
N VAL A 54 -30.58 -3.65 -18.19
CA VAL A 54 -29.55 -4.57 -18.71
C VAL A 54 -28.98 -5.49 -17.62
N PHE A 55 -28.83 -4.98 -16.39
CA PHE A 55 -28.37 -5.76 -15.23
C PHE A 55 -29.40 -5.73 -14.09
N PRO A 56 -30.40 -6.65 -14.12
CA PRO A 56 -31.40 -6.74 -13.07
C PRO A 56 -30.77 -6.87 -11.68
N ARG A 57 -31.42 -6.31 -10.66
CA ARG A 57 -30.93 -6.31 -9.27
C ARG A 57 -30.59 -7.73 -8.77
N SER A 58 -31.35 -8.74 -9.20
CA SER A 58 -31.11 -10.16 -8.90
C SER A 58 -29.84 -10.71 -9.56
N PHE A 59 -29.51 -10.25 -10.77
CA PHE A 59 -28.28 -10.60 -11.47
C PHE A 59 -27.05 -9.98 -10.78
N ARG A 60 -27.14 -8.70 -10.41
CA ARG A 60 -26.08 -7.98 -9.70
C ARG A 60 -25.78 -8.62 -8.34
N ASN A 61 -26.81 -8.99 -7.58
CA ASN A 61 -26.63 -9.65 -6.29
C ASN A 61 -26.03 -11.06 -6.44
N LYS A 62 -26.48 -11.86 -7.41
CA LYS A 62 -25.87 -13.19 -7.68
C LYS A 62 -24.42 -13.11 -8.14
N LEU A 63 -24.07 -12.10 -8.93
CA LEU A 63 -22.69 -11.86 -9.36
C LEU A 63 -21.82 -11.45 -8.15
N LEU A 64 -22.32 -10.57 -7.29
CA LEU A 64 -21.65 -10.17 -6.05
C LEU A 64 -21.48 -11.36 -5.10
N ASP A 65 -22.50 -12.19 -4.92
CA ASP A 65 -22.42 -13.41 -4.10
C ASP A 65 -21.41 -14.40 -4.67
N LYS A 66 -21.36 -14.59 -6.00
CA LYS A 66 -20.36 -15.46 -6.65
C LYS A 66 -18.94 -14.92 -6.56
N LEU A 67 -18.74 -13.61 -6.72
CA LEU A 67 -17.45 -12.95 -6.48
C LEU A 67 -17.03 -13.06 -5.01
N PHE A 68 -17.99 -12.90 -4.09
CA PHE A 68 -17.75 -13.03 -2.66
C PHE A 68 -17.40 -14.47 -2.29
N LEU A 69 -18.08 -15.48 -2.85
CA LEU A 69 -17.78 -16.90 -2.63
C LEU A 69 -16.44 -17.32 -3.26
N ALA A 70 -16.14 -16.87 -4.48
CA ALA A 70 -14.85 -17.14 -5.14
C ALA A 70 -13.66 -16.50 -4.41
N THR A 71 -13.87 -15.33 -3.80
CA THR A 71 -12.85 -14.73 -2.92
C THR A 71 -12.80 -15.41 -1.56
N ARG A 72 -13.91 -15.93 -1.03
CA ARG A 72 -13.95 -16.59 0.29
C ARG A 72 -13.18 -17.91 0.34
N ASP A 73 -13.21 -18.71 -0.72
CA ASP A 73 -12.42 -19.96 -0.80
C ASP A 73 -10.91 -19.70 -0.98
N GLU A 74 -10.51 -18.57 -1.58
CA GLU A 74 -9.11 -18.11 -1.59
C GLU A 74 -8.68 -17.37 -0.30
N LEU A 75 -9.65 -16.88 0.48
CA LEU A 75 -9.45 -16.20 1.77
C LEU A 75 -9.41 -17.16 2.96
N ASN A 76 -9.61 -18.46 2.75
CA ASN A 76 -9.31 -19.44 3.80
C ASN A 76 -7.82 -19.79 3.68
N PRO A 77 -6.95 -19.22 4.53
CA PRO A 77 -5.53 -19.46 4.39
C PRO A 77 -5.25 -20.95 4.49
N ALA A 78 -4.45 -21.48 3.55
CA ALA A 78 -4.01 -22.86 3.65
C ALA A 78 -3.33 -23.05 5.02
N SER A 79 -3.72 -24.10 5.75
CA SER A 79 -3.10 -24.46 7.02
C SER A 79 -2.04 -25.53 6.80
N ARG A 80 -1.02 -25.56 7.65
CA ARG A 80 -0.02 -26.64 7.69
C ARG A 80 0.08 -27.20 9.11
N THR A 81 -0.93 -27.97 9.48
CA THR A 81 -1.04 -28.56 10.82
C THR A 81 -0.55 -30.00 10.90
N THR A 82 -0.22 -30.61 9.76
CA THR A 82 0.36 -31.95 9.64
C THR A 82 1.62 -31.91 8.77
N ALA A 83 2.51 -32.88 8.99
CA ALA A 83 3.73 -32.99 8.21
C ALA A 83 3.41 -33.26 6.73
N PRO A 84 4.03 -32.53 5.79
CA PRO A 84 4.02 -32.91 4.38
C PRO A 84 4.59 -34.32 4.18
N SER A 85 4.18 -35.00 3.11
CA SER A 85 4.67 -36.34 2.79
C SER A 85 6.20 -36.37 2.71
N GLY A 86 6.81 -37.32 3.42
CA GLY A 86 8.27 -37.49 3.48
C GLY A 86 9.02 -36.51 4.40
N ALA A 87 8.33 -35.55 5.05
CA ALA A 87 8.97 -34.63 5.97
C ALA A 87 9.33 -35.32 7.30
N ILE A 88 10.56 -35.12 7.76
CA ILE A 88 10.98 -35.54 9.10
C ILE A 88 10.35 -34.60 10.14
N THR A 89 9.64 -35.17 11.10
CA THR A 89 8.97 -34.41 12.16
C THR A 89 9.92 -34.06 13.30
N VAL A 90 9.84 -32.82 13.79
CA VAL A 90 10.66 -32.29 14.88
C VAL A 90 9.75 -31.69 15.96
N GLY A 91 10.03 -31.99 17.23
CA GLY A 91 9.27 -31.51 18.39
C GLY A 91 8.66 -32.63 19.23
N SER A 92 7.77 -32.27 20.15
CA SER A 92 7.11 -33.24 21.03
C SER A 92 6.32 -34.28 20.21
N GLY A 93 6.68 -35.56 20.33
CA GLY A 93 6.10 -36.65 19.54
C GLY A 93 6.59 -36.74 18.09
N GLY A 94 7.57 -35.92 17.69
CA GLY A 94 8.25 -36.02 16.39
C GLY A 94 9.35 -37.08 16.38
N LYS A 95 9.92 -37.34 15.20
CA LYS A 95 11.07 -38.25 15.03
C LYS A 95 12.31 -37.74 15.77
N PHE A 96 12.49 -36.42 15.83
CA PHE A 96 13.54 -35.77 16.62
C PHE A 96 12.91 -34.76 17.58
N THR A 97 13.53 -34.57 18.75
CA THR A 97 13.11 -33.55 19.71
C THR A 97 13.68 -32.17 19.40
N THR A 98 14.89 -32.13 18.83
CA THR A 98 15.66 -30.91 18.54
C THR A 98 15.83 -30.68 17.04
N ILE A 99 15.91 -29.43 16.61
CA ILE A 99 16.07 -29.07 15.20
C ILE A 99 17.47 -29.45 14.70
N GLN A 100 18.51 -29.23 15.49
CA GLN A 100 19.88 -29.57 15.05
C GLN A 100 20.05 -31.07 14.81
N ALA A 101 19.51 -31.94 15.68
CA ALA A 101 19.58 -33.38 15.47
C ALA A 101 18.87 -33.82 14.17
N ALA A 102 17.72 -33.20 13.85
CA ALA A 102 17.03 -33.47 12.60
C ALA A 102 17.87 -33.03 11.39
N ILE A 103 18.49 -31.84 11.43
CA ILE A 103 19.40 -31.35 10.40
C ILE A 103 20.59 -32.29 10.21
N ASN A 104 21.18 -32.79 11.30
CA ASN A 104 22.31 -33.72 11.27
C ASN A 104 21.96 -35.09 10.67
N SER A 105 20.68 -35.49 10.74
CA SER A 105 20.20 -36.75 10.16
C SER A 105 20.02 -36.71 8.64
N LEU A 106 19.98 -35.50 8.06
CA LEU A 106 19.81 -35.31 6.62
C LEU A 106 21.13 -35.48 5.88
N SER A 107 21.12 -36.23 4.77
CA SER A 107 22.27 -36.31 3.86
C SER A 107 22.63 -34.94 3.28
N THR A 108 23.91 -34.58 3.32
CA THR A 108 24.47 -33.38 2.68
C THR A 108 24.89 -33.63 1.22
N THR A 109 25.06 -34.89 0.84
CA THR A 109 25.58 -35.31 -0.48
C THR A 109 24.50 -35.76 -1.45
N SER A 110 23.32 -36.13 -0.97
CA SER A 110 22.17 -36.47 -1.80
C SER A 110 21.65 -35.25 -2.57
N THR A 111 21.14 -35.48 -3.77
CA THR A 111 20.41 -34.49 -4.58
C THR A 111 18.89 -34.61 -4.42
N THR A 112 18.40 -35.67 -3.78
CA THR A 112 16.97 -35.86 -3.51
C THR A 112 16.49 -34.82 -2.50
N ALA A 113 15.39 -34.13 -2.81
CA ALA A 113 14.81 -33.12 -1.95
C ALA A 113 14.52 -33.67 -0.54
N GLN A 114 14.79 -32.85 0.47
CA GLN A 114 14.63 -33.18 1.88
C GLN A 114 13.69 -32.17 2.53
N SER A 115 12.95 -32.61 3.55
CA SER A 115 12.11 -31.69 4.29
C SER A 115 12.02 -32.01 5.78
N LEU A 116 11.88 -30.94 6.56
CA LEU A 116 11.58 -30.99 7.99
C LEU A 116 10.22 -30.35 8.24
N PHE A 117 9.45 -30.94 9.15
CA PHE A 117 8.22 -30.35 9.70
C PHE A 117 8.38 -30.15 11.20
N ILE A 118 8.44 -28.89 11.63
CA ILE A 118 8.66 -28.49 13.01
C ILE A 118 7.31 -28.23 13.66
N LEU A 119 7.00 -29.00 14.70
CA LEU A 119 5.78 -28.87 15.49
C LEU A 119 5.81 -27.57 16.32
N ALA A 120 4.64 -27.14 16.78
CA ALA A 120 4.52 -25.96 17.63
C ALA A 120 5.39 -26.07 18.89
N GLY A 121 6.12 -25.01 19.22
CA GLY A 121 7.03 -25.02 20.36
C GLY A 121 8.10 -23.94 20.30
N THR A 122 8.87 -23.84 21.39
CA THR A 122 10.05 -23.00 21.49
C THR A 122 11.28 -23.86 21.64
N TYR A 123 12.22 -23.69 20.72
CA TYR A 123 13.46 -24.45 20.57
C TYR A 123 14.62 -23.53 20.95
N ASN A 124 15.19 -23.75 22.13
CA ASN A 124 16.35 -23.01 22.65
C ASN A 124 17.64 -23.61 22.09
N GLU A 125 17.91 -23.37 20.81
CA GLU A 125 18.99 -24.00 20.07
C GLU A 125 19.65 -22.99 19.13
N GLN A 126 20.96 -23.13 18.95
CA GLN A 126 21.64 -22.57 17.79
C GLN A 126 21.64 -23.63 16.68
N VAL A 127 21.07 -23.29 15.52
CA VAL A 127 20.92 -24.23 14.40
C VAL A 127 21.90 -23.89 13.28
N ILE A 128 22.78 -24.82 12.96
CA ILE A 128 23.75 -24.72 11.87
C ILE A 128 23.32 -25.68 10.76
N ILE A 129 23.00 -25.12 9.60
CA ILE A 129 22.68 -25.86 8.38
C ILE A 129 23.93 -25.88 7.50
N PRO A 130 24.66 -27.00 7.42
CA PRO A 130 25.83 -27.10 6.57
C PRO A 130 25.42 -27.06 5.09
N ALA A 131 26.39 -26.70 4.24
CA ALA A 131 26.24 -26.81 2.79
C ALA A 131 25.79 -28.22 2.39
N ARG A 132 24.84 -28.29 1.45
CA ARG A 132 24.23 -29.53 0.97
C ARG A 132 23.84 -29.41 -0.49
N LYS A 133 23.73 -30.54 -1.18
CA LYS A 133 23.30 -30.60 -2.60
C LYS A 133 21.79 -30.60 -2.77
N ALA A 134 21.06 -31.21 -1.85
CA ALA A 134 19.60 -31.30 -1.90
C ALA A 134 18.93 -29.95 -1.62
N VAL A 135 17.81 -29.71 -2.29
CA VAL A 135 16.82 -28.72 -1.84
C VAL A 135 16.33 -29.13 -0.45
N LEU A 136 16.32 -28.19 0.49
CA LEU A 136 15.83 -28.42 1.84
C LEU A 136 14.70 -27.46 2.18
N SER A 137 13.50 -28.01 2.40
CA SER A 137 12.34 -27.26 2.88
C SER A 137 12.11 -27.48 4.37
N ILE A 138 12.02 -26.41 5.14
CA ILE A 138 11.80 -26.42 6.59
C ILE A 138 10.47 -25.72 6.87
N TYR A 139 9.50 -26.51 7.30
CA TYR A 139 8.13 -26.07 7.51
C TYR A 139 7.82 -25.96 9.00
N GLY A 140 7.35 -24.79 9.43
CA GLY A 140 6.72 -24.64 10.74
C GLY A 140 5.25 -25.07 10.70
N TYR A 141 4.78 -25.64 11.81
CA TYR A 141 3.37 -25.79 12.08
C TYR A 141 2.70 -24.42 12.07
N THR A 142 1.60 -24.29 11.34
CA THR A 142 0.78 -23.08 11.34
C THR A 142 -0.66 -23.38 10.95
N LYS A 143 -1.60 -22.57 11.44
CA LYS A 143 -2.99 -22.55 10.97
C LYS A 143 -3.21 -21.65 9.75
N ASP A 144 -2.23 -20.82 9.43
CA ASP A 144 -2.22 -19.92 8.29
C ASP A 144 -0.81 -19.88 7.68
N THR A 145 -0.63 -20.51 6.52
CA THR A 145 0.66 -20.50 5.81
C THR A 145 0.93 -19.17 5.13
N THR A 146 -0.09 -18.35 4.90
CA THR A 146 0.01 -17.10 4.14
C THR A 146 0.50 -15.92 4.98
N SER A 147 0.63 -16.09 6.30
CA SER A 147 0.98 -15.03 7.24
C SER A 147 2.03 -15.47 8.26
N TYR A 148 2.84 -14.51 8.74
CA TYR A 148 3.75 -14.70 9.86
C TYR A 148 3.07 -14.55 11.23
N THR A 149 1.90 -13.90 11.29
CA THR A 149 1.27 -13.47 12.56
C THR A 149 0.85 -14.63 13.46
N GLY A 150 0.56 -15.80 12.88
CA GLY A 150 0.15 -17.01 13.60
C GLY A 150 1.27 -18.02 13.81
N ASN A 151 2.53 -17.65 13.57
CA ASN A 151 3.67 -18.56 13.76
C ASN A 151 3.78 -19.00 15.21
N VAL A 152 3.79 -20.32 15.44
CA VAL A 152 3.92 -20.94 16.78
C VAL A 152 5.19 -21.76 16.96
N VAL A 153 6.06 -21.77 15.94
CA VAL A 153 7.41 -22.35 16.01
C VAL A 153 8.41 -21.23 16.26
N ASN A 154 9.13 -21.28 17.38
CA ASN A 154 10.14 -20.29 17.74
C ASN A 154 11.50 -20.97 17.90
N ILE A 155 12.46 -20.64 17.05
CA ILE A 155 13.87 -20.97 17.23
C ILE A 155 14.52 -19.77 17.90
N GLN A 156 15.15 -19.97 19.06
CA GLN A 156 15.76 -18.88 19.80
C GLN A 156 17.10 -19.25 20.40
N HIS A 157 18.02 -18.30 20.35
CA HIS A 157 19.34 -18.39 20.95
C HIS A 157 19.76 -16.99 21.42
N SER A 158 20.65 -16.91 22.40
CA SER A 158 21.18 -15.64 22.91
C SER A 158 22.69 -15.62 22.71
N SER A 159 23.16 -14.93 21.69
CA SER A 159 24.59 -14.79 21.40
C SER A 159 24.88 -13.47 20.70
N SER A 160 26.03 -12.89 20.99
CA SER A 160 26.52 -11.66 20.38
C SER A 160 28.05 -11.69 20.25
N LEU A 161 28.63 -10.75 19.51
CA LEU A 161 30.09 -10.61 19.45
C LEU A 161 30.69 -10.37 20.85
N LEU A 162 30.05 -9.54 21.67
CA LEU A 162 30.48 -9.32 23.06
C LEU A 162 30.37 -10.57 23.94
N SER A 163 29.61 -11.58 23.52
CA SER A 163 29.52 -12.86 24.22
C SER A 163 30.68 -13.81 23.88
N GLY A 164 31.67 -13.37 23.09
CA GLY A 164 32.85 -14.15 22.70
C GLY A 164 32.68 -14.97 21.42
N ALA A 165 31.64 -14.69 20.62
CA ALA A 165 31.49 -15.33 19.31
C ALA A 165 32.64 -14.93 18.36
N ALA A 166 33.09 -15.88 17.54
CA ALA A 166 34.26 -15.68 16.67
C ALA A 166 34.06 -14.60 15.59
N ASN A 167 32.81 -14.40 15.15
CA ASN A 167 32.39 -13.44 14.13
C ASN A 167 30.86 -13.28 14.15
N ASP A 168 30.33 -12.38 13.34
CA ASP A 168 28.89 -12.10 13.26
C ASP A 168 28.06 -13.35 12.95
N GLN A 169 28.51 -14.16 12.00
CA GLN A 169 27.83 -15.42 11.64
C GLN A 169 27.70 -16.35 12.85
N ALA A 170 28.74 -16.46 13.68
CA ALA A 170 28.74 -17.33 14.86
C ALA A 170 27.75 -16.89 15.95
N THR A 171 27.23 -15.65 15.89
CA THR A 171 26.14 -15.20 16.78
C THR A 171 24.75 -15.64 16.28
N GLY A 172 24.64 -16.06 15.01
CA GLY A 172 23.40 -16.41 14.34
C GLY A 172 22.62 -17.49 15.08
N THR A 173 21.36 -17.23 15.42
CA THR A 173 20.44 -18.27 15.94
C THR A 173 20.24 -19.38 14.92
N VAL A 174 20.08 -19.01 13.65
CA VAL A 174 20.15 -19.93 12.50
C VAL A 174 21.29 -19.49 11.58
N GLN A 175 22.25 -20.38 11.36
CA GLN A 175 23.33 -20.22 10.40
C GLN A 175 23.06 -21.11 9.18
N ASN A 176 22.64 -20.49 8.08
CA ASN A 176 22.22 -21.20 6.88
C ASN A 176 23.25 -21.10 5.76
N ASN A 177 24.17 -22.07 5.72
CA ASN A 177 25.22 -22.19 4.70
C ASN A 177 24.76 -23.00 3.46
N ALA A 178 23.52 -23.50 3.45
CA ALA A 178 23.00 -24.35 2.39
C ALA A 178 22.36 -23.53 1.27
N ALA A 179 22.74 -23.82 0.03
CA ALA A 179 21.99 -23.35 -1.13
C ALA A 179 20.61 -24.03 -1.21
N SER A 180 19.69 -23.42 -1.96
CA SER A 180 18.38 -23.99 -2.29
C SER A 180 17.56 -24.40 -1.06
N THR A 181 17.56 -23.57 -0.02
CA THR A 181 16.78 -23.78 1.20
C THR A 181 15.51 -22.96 1.22
N LYS A 182 14.44 -23.50 1.81
CA LYS A 182 13.16 -22.81 1.95
C LYS A 182 12.65 -22.90 3.39
N PHE A 183 12.41 -21.76 4.04
CA PHE A 183 11.80 -21.70 5.36
C PHE A 183 10.38 -21.18 5.27
N TYR A 184 9.46 -21.80 6.01
CA TYR A 184 8.06 -21.43 6.02
C TYR A 184 7.50 -21.30 7.44
N ASN A 185 6.91 -20.15 7.76
CA ASN A 185 6.08 -19.94 8.97
C ASN A 185 6.79 -20.30 10.29
N ILE A 186 8.04 -19.84 10.44
CA ILE A 186 8.88 -20.05 11.63
C ILE A 186 9.35 -18.69 12.14
N ASN A 187 9.42 -18.52 13.45
CA ASN A 187 10.09 -17.38 14.07
C ASN A 187 11.54 -17.76 14.42
N ILE A 188 12.49 -16.91 14.06
CA ILE A 188 13.91 -17.03 14.38
C ILE A 188 14.30 -15.80 15.20
N LYS A 189 14.82 -16.01 16.40
CA LYS A 189 15.03 -14.92 17.37
C LYS A 189 16.42 -14.97 17.98
N ASN A 190 17.18 -13.89 17.86
CA ASN A 190 18.30 -13.67 18.76
C ASN A 190 17.84 -12.84 19.96
N THR A 191 17.89 -13.44 21.15
CA THR A 191 17.34 -12.84 22.36
C THR A 191 18.36 -12.03 23.17
N TYR A 192 19.55 -11.75 22.62
CA TYR A 192 20.58 -10.96 23.30
C TYR A 192 20.11 -9.52 23.62
N GLY A 193 19.39 -8.90 22.68
CA GLY A 193 18.86 -7.54 22.83
C GLY A 193 19.86 -6.44 22.47
N LYS A 194 19.72 -5.26 23.07
CA LYS A 194 20.53 -4.08 22.77
C LYS A 194 21.94 -4.21 23.35
N GLY A 195 22.96 -3.84 22.56
CA GLY A 195 24.32 -3.57 23.08
C GLY A 195 25.45 -4.11 22.20
N SER A 196 25.17 -5.08 21.34
CA SER A 196 26.15 -5.71 20.44
C SER A 196 25.43 -6.34 19.26
N GLN A 197 26.17 -6.57 18.17
CA GLN A 197 25.76 -7.39 17.02
C GLN A 197 25.28 -8.76 17.48
N ALA A 198 24.04 -9.12 17.12
CA ALA A 198 23.39 -10.34 17.56
C ALA A 198 22.41 -10.85 16.48
N ILE A 199 22.90 -11.78 15.67
CA ILE A 199 22.21 -12.20 14.45
C ILE A 199 21.11 -13.22 14.76
N ALA A 200 19.90 -13.01 14.23
CA ALA A 200 18.85 -14.02 14.24
C ALA A 200 19.08 -15.02 13.10
N LEU A 201 19.22 -14.53 11.87
CA LEU A 201 19.45 -15.35 10.68
C LEU A 201 20.72 -14.90 9.95
N ALA A 202 21.69 -15.82 9.84
CA ALA A 202 22.86 -15.68 8.99
C ALA A 202 22.68 -16.49 7.70
N ALA A 203 22.41 -15.81 6.58
CA ALA A 203 22.09 -16.40 5.29
C ALA A 203 23.29 -16.31 4.33
N TYR A 204 23.86 -17.47 3.98
CA TYR A 204 25.11 -17.59 3.20
C TYR A 204 24.98 -18.41 1.90
N GLY A 205 23.84 -19.06 1.64
CA GLY A 205 23.63 -19.88 0.45
C GLY A 205 22.98 -19.14 -0.72
N ASP A 206 23.16 -19.66 -1.93
CA ASP A 206 22.40 -19.21 -3.11
C ASP A 206 20.98 -19.80 -3.13
N GLN A 207 20.04 -19.10 -3.76
CA GLN A 207 18.64 -19.54 -3.94
C GLN A 207 17.92 -19.87 -2.61
N GLN A 208 18.09 -19.01 -1.61
CA GLN A 208 17.40 -19.17 -0.32
C GLN A 208 16.07 -18.42 -0.29
N GLY A 209 15.01 -19.07 0.16
CA GLY A 209 13.68 -18.48 0.30
C GLY A 209 13.16 -18.53 1.73
N TYR A 210 12.61 -17.42 2.21
CA TYR A 210 12.03 -17.29 3.55
C TYR A 210 10.61 -16.74 3.40
N TYR A 211 9.61 -17.49 3.85
CA TYR A 211 8.21 -17.29 3.51
C TYR A 211 7.34 -17.29 4.77
N GLY A 212 6.69 -16.16 5.09
CA GLY A 212 5.95 -16.08 6.36
C GLY A 212 6.85 -16.18 7.60
N VAL A 213 8.16 -15.95 7.46
CA VAL A 213 9.14 -16.08 8.55
C VAL A 213 9.16 -14.80 9.38
N GLY A 214 9.26 -14.95 10.70
CA GLY A 214 9.54 -13.84 11.61
C GLY A 214 11.00 -13.83 12.04
N LEU A 215 11.71 -12.72 11.83
CA LEU A 215 13.09 -12.50 12.25
C LEU A 215 13.10 -11.42 13.33
N TYR A 216 13.64 -11.74 14.52
CA TYR A 216 13.58 -10.87 15.68
C TYR A 216 14.98 -10.66 16.27
N GLY A 217 15.36 -9.39 16.45
CA GLY A 217 16.61 -9.00 17.09
C GLY A 217 16.63 -7.50 17.42
N TYR A 218 17.83 -6.93 17.55
CA TYR A 218 18.02 -5.50 17.82
C TYR A 218 19.06 -4.89 16.88
N GLN A 219 20.34 -5.24 17.06
CA GLN A 219 21.41 -4.88 16.14
C GLN A 219 21.74 -6.09 15.28
N ASP A 220 21.85 -5.89 13.97
CA ASP A 220 22.33 -6.90 13.01
C ASP A 220 21.43 -8.15 12.94
N THR A 221 20.09 -7.97 12.91
CA THR A 221 19.14 -9.10 13.00
C THR A 221 19.22 -10.08 11.82
N LEU A 222 19.29 -9.57 10.60
CA LEU A 222 19.41 -10.36 9.37
C LEU A 222 20.74 -10.09 8.69
N LEU A 223 21.62 -11.08 8.72
CA LEU A 223 22.85 -11.11 7.92
C LEU A 223 22.58 -11.80 6.59
N ALA A 224 22.16 -11.02 5.59
CA ALA A 224 22.01 -11.42 4.20
C ALA A 224 23.35 -11.31 3.46
N ASN A 225 24.23 -12.30 3.67
CA ASN A 225 25.64 -12.15 3.32
C ASN A 225 25.97 -12.51 1.86
N THR A 226 25.57 -13.68 1.37
CA THR A 226 25.96 -14.20 0.04
C THR A 226 24.79 -14.89 -0.68
N GLY A 227 24.80 -14.86 -2.01
CA GLY A 227 23.83 -15.55 -2.85
C GLY A 227 22.54 -14.77 -3.15
N ASN A 228 21.65 -15.36 -3.95
CA ASN A 228 20.32 -14.84 -4.24
C ASN A 228 19.34 -15.26 -3.16
N GLN A 229 18.61 -14.30 -2.58
CA GLN A 229 17.73 -14.55 -1.44
C GLN A 229 16.37 -13.85 -1.62
N VAL A 230 15.29 -14.51 -1.19
CA VAL A 230 13.92 -13.96 -1.17
C VAL A 230 13.35 -14.02 0.24
N TYR A 231 12.75 -12.93 0.68
CA TYR A 231 11.98 -12.82 1.92
C TYR A 231 10.59 -12.33 1.58
N ALA A 232 9.57 -13.19 1.66
CA ALA A 232 8.22 -12.85 1.21
C ALA A 232 7.20 -13.07 2.32
N LYS A 233 6.36 -12.05 2.54
CA LYS A 233 5.39 -12.01 3.65
C LYS A 233 6.05 -12.26 5.00
N CYS A 234 7.25 -11.72 5.20
CA CYS A 234 8.00 -11.87 6.44
C CYS A 234 7.74 -10.73 7.41
N TYR A 235 8.11 -10.95 8.67
CA TYR A 235 8.28 -9.91 9.68
C TYR A 235 9.76 -9.82 10.03
N ILE A 236 10.36 -8.63 9.94
CA ILE A 236 11.79 -8.42 10.20
C ILE A 236 11.91 -7.26 11.18
N GLU A 237 12.35 -7.54 12.40
CA GLU A 237 12.42 -6.58 13.49
C GLU A 237 13.84 -6.29 13.95
N GLY A 238 14.17 -5.01 14.11
CA GLY A 238 15.41 -4.55 14.71
C GLY A 238 15.49 -3.02 14.82
N ALA A 239 16.66 -2.49 15.17
CA ALA A 239 16.88 -1.07 15.43
C ALA A 239 18.10 -0.51 14.66
N VAL A 240 19.23 -1.21 14.69
CA VAL A 240 20.49 -0.74 14.10
C VAL A 240 20.99 -1.75 13.10
N ASP A 241 21.16 -1.33 11.84
CA ASP A 241 21.75 -2.11 10.75
C ASP A 241 21.11 -3.50 10.60
N PHE A 242 19.82 -3.62 10.92
CA PHE A 242 19.22 -4.92 11.18
C PHE A 242 18.94 -5.74 9.92
N ILE A 243 19.18 -5.18 8.73
CA ILE A 243 19.29 -5.88 7.45
C ILE A 243 20.64 -5.51 6.82
N PHE A 244 21.61 -6.41 6.88
CA PHE A 244 22.99 -6.14 6.47
C PHE A 244 23.68 -7.34 5.83
N GLY A 245 24.88 -7.12 5.27
CA GLY A 245 25.67 -8.11 4.54
C GLY A 245 26.34 -7.54 3.29
N GLN A 246 27.22 -8.30 2.63
CA GLN A 246 28.14 -7.73 1.63
C GLN A 246 27.87 -8.11 0.18
N HIS A 247 27.52 -9.36 -0.09
CA HIS A 247 27.59 -9.95 -1.45
C HIS A 247 26.23 -10.43 -1.98
N ALA A 248 25.20 -10.50 -1.14
CA ALA A 248 23.89 -11.04 -1.52
C ALA A 248 23.09 -10.07 -2.40
N ARG A 249 22.31 -10.64 -3.32
CA ARG A 249 21.16 -9.96 -3.93
C ARG A 249 19.90 -10.42 -3.21
N ILE A 250 19.17 -9.49 -2.59
CA ILE A 250 17.97 -9.84 -1.83
C ILE A 250 16.74 -9.12 -2.34
N TRP A 251 15.65 -9.88 -2.45
CA TRP A 251 14.32 -9.37 -2.74
C TRP A 251 13.42 -9.57 -1.52
N ILE A 252 13.08 -8.49 -0.84
CA ILE A 252 12.13 -8.50 0.27
C ILE A 252 10.78 -8.03 -0.28
N ASP A 253 9.76 -8.90 -0.25
CA ASP A 253 8.44 -8.63 -0.82
C ASP A 253 7.34 -8.73 0.21
N SER A 254 6.36 -7.82 0.14
CA SER A 254 5.12 -7.92 0.92
C SER A 254 5.35 -8.13 2.43
N SER A 255 6.44 -7.57 2.97
CA SER A 255 6.92 -7.84 4.32
C SER A 255 6.71 -6.66 5.26
N ALA A 256 6.70 -6.94 6.56
CA ALA A 256 6.71 -5.94 7.61
C ALA A 256 8.13 -5.73 8.13
N ILE A 257 8.64 -4.51 7.94
CA ILE A 257 9.93 -4.04 8.45
C ILE A 257 9.64 -3.24 9.72
N ALA A 258 9.88 -3.86 10.87
CA ALA A 258 9.45 -3.39 12.16
C ALA A 258 10.63 -2.79 12.94
N VAL A 259 10.60 -1.48 13.15
CA VAL A 259 11.68 -0.79 13.85
C VAL A 259 11.42 -0.79 15.34
N SER A 260 12.31 -1.37 16.14
CA SER A 260 12.11 -1.58 17.57
C SER A 260 12.59 -0.44 18.47
N ALA A 261 13.45 0.45 17.96
CA ALA A 261 13.92 1.62 18.70
C ALA A 261 14.21 2.82 17.79
N SER A 262 14.20 4.03 18.36
CA SER A 262 14.67 5.24 17.68
C SER A 262 16.18 5.26 17.49
N GLY A 263 16.62 5.96 16.45
CA GLY A 263 18.02 6.02 16.07
C GLY A 263 18.45 4.79 15.27
N GLY A 264 19.41 4.99 14.38
CA GLY A 264 19.94 3.93 13.52
C GLY A 264 19.29 3.86 12.15
N ALA A 265 19.74 2.85 11.40
CA ALA A 265 19.38 2.61 10.02
C ALA A 265 18.78 1.20 9.86
N ILE A 266 17.82 1.07 8.95
CA ILE A 266 17.21 -0.23 8.62
C ILE A 266 18.20 -1.12 7.87
N THR A 267 18.82 -0.59 6.82
CA THR A 267 19.76 -1.36 5.98
C THR A 267 21.20 -0.87 6.10
N ALA A 268 22.14 -1.82 6.15
CA ALA A 268 23.57 -1.55 6.03
C ALA A 268 24.19 -2.47 4.97
N ASN A 269 24.03 -2.10 3.70
CA ASN A 269 24.60 -2.86 2.60
C ASN A 269 26.12 -2.64 2.53
N GLY A 270 26.87 -3.74 2.52
CA GLY A 270 28.33 -3.80 2.59
C GLY A 270 29.03 -4.06 1.25
N ARG A 271 28.36 -3.77 0.13
CA ARG A 271 28.95 -3.88 -1.20
C ARG A 271 30.21 -3.02 -1.36
N ALA A 272 31.39 -3.64 -1.40
CA ALA A 272 32.68 -2.95 -1.29
C ALA A 272 33.28 -2.47 -2.61
N THR A 273 32.87 -3.02 -3.76
CA THR A 273 33.41 -2.72 -5.09
C THR A 273 32.31 -2.58 -6.15
N ALA A 274 32.66 -1.99 -7.29
CA ALA A 274 31.76 -1.85 -8.44
C ALA A 274 31.41 -3.18 -9.13
N ASP A 275 32.21 -4.23 -8.95
CA ASP A 275 32.01 -5.54 -9.59
C ASP A 275 31.17 -6.50 -8.72
N ASP A 276 31.03 -6.20 -7.42
CA ASP A 276 30.19 -6.98 -6.53
C ASP A 276 28.71 -6.86 -6.96
N VAL A 277 28.01 -7.99 -6.99
CA VAL A 277 26.62 -8.06 -7.46
C VAL A 277 25.59 -7.62 -6.41
N SER A 278 26.00 -7.39 -5.17
CA SER A 278 25.08 -7.14 -4.06
C SER A 278 24.08 -6.02 -4.34
N TYR A 279 22.83 -6.23 -3.96
CA TYR A 279 21.76 -5.25 -4.14
C TYR A 279 20.55 -5.67 -3.32
N TYR A 280 20.10 -4.77 -2.43
CA TYR A 280 18.90 -5.00 -1.64
C TYR A 280 17.71 -4.28 -2.27
N VAL A 281 16.62 -5.01 -2.51
CA VAL A 281 15.36 -4.43 -2.99
C VAL A 281 14.25 -4.77 -2.01
N ILE A 282 13.69 -3.74 -1.39
CA ILE A 282 12.55 -3.82 -0.48
C ILE A 282 11.32 -3.36 -1.26
N ASN A 283 10.46 -4.31 -1.62
CA ASN A 283 9.32 -4.12 -2.52
C ASN A 283 7.99 -4.39 -1.80
N LYS A 284 6.95 -3.61 -2.13
CA LYS A 284 5.56 -3.84 -1.66
C LYS A 284 5.44 -4.04 -0.14
N SER A 285 6.35 -3.46 0.64
CA SER A 285 6.50 -3.74 2.06
C SER A 285 5.93 -2.60 2.91
N THR A 286 5.97 -2.77 4.24
CA THR A 286 5.61 -1.72 5.20
C THR A 286 6.78 -1.47 6.16
N VAL A 287 7.04 -0.21 6.48
CA VAL A 287 8.07 0.20 7.43
C VAL A 287 7.41 1.01 8.55
N ALA A 288 7.46 0.51 9.78
CA ALA A 288 6.82 1.15 10.93
C ALA A 288 7.57 0.86 12.23
N GLY A 289 7.37 1.72 13.24
CA GLY A 289 7.85 1.43 14.59
C GLY A 289 6.98 0.34 15.25
N THR A 290 7.58 -0.53 16.06
CA THR A 290 6.86 -1.55 16.83
C THR A 290 5.97 -0.95 17.91
N SER A 291 6.25 0.29 18.32
CA SER A 291 5.45 1.03 19.30
C SER A 291 5.60 2.54 19.12
N SER A 292 4.82 3.32 19.89
CA SER A 292 4.89 4.78 19.90
C SER A 292 6.18 5.35 20.50
N SER A 293 7.05 4.53 21.09
CA SER A 293 8.36 4.97 21.58
C SER A 293 9.35 5.27 20.45
N VAL A 294 9.13 4.70 19.25
CA VAL A 294 9.91 5.04 18.06
C VAL A 294 9.42 6.38 17.51
N THR A 295 10.18 7.42 17.81
CA THR A 295 9.84 8.81 17.51
C THR A 295 9.85 9.09 16.01
N SER A 296 8.99 10.03 15.58
CA SER A 296 8.92 10.46 14.18
C SER A 296 10.24 11.05 13.71
N GLY A 297 10.68 10.68 12.51
CA GLY A 297 11.91 11.19 11.89
C GLY A 297 13.22 10.71 12.53
N SER A 298 13.20 9.67 13.36
CA SER A 298 14.38 9.20 14.11
C SER A 298 15.15 8.06 13.46
N VAL A 299 14.68 7.52 12.34
CA VAL A 299 15.22 6.30 11.71
C VAL A 299 15.56 6.55 10.25
N TYR A 300 16.67 5.99 9.76
CA TYR A 300 17.05 6.04 8.36
C TYR A 300 16.70 4.74 7.63
N LEU A 301 16.36 4.86 6.34
CA LEU A 301 16.19 3.73 5.42
C LEU A 301 17.46 2.90 5.33
N GLY A 302 18.62 3.56 5.37
CA GLY A 302 19.90 2.88 5.33
C GLY A 302 21.10 3.80 5.49
N ARG A 303 22.25 3.16 5.66
CA ARG A 303 23.57 3.80 5.66
C ARG A 303 24.62 2.89 4.99
N PRO A 304 25.68 3.45 4.38
CA PRO A 304 26.60 2.66 3.57
C PRO A 304 27.66 1.98 4.44
N TRP A 305 27.48 0.68 4.75
CA TRP A 305 28.54 -0.05 5.45
C TRP A 305 29.84 -0.03 4.65
N THR A 306 29.79 -0.05 3.32
CA THR A 306 30.96 0.19 2.48
C THR A 306 30.62 1.10 1.28
N GLN A 307 31.66 1.56 0.57
CA GLN A 307 31.62 2.71 -0.34
C GLN A 307 30.74 2.54 -1.61
N TYR A 308 30.32 1.31 -1.95
CA TYR A 308 29.46 1.01 -3.10
C TYR A 308 28.08 0.48 -2.69
N ALA A 309 27.66 0.71 -1.44
CA ALA A 309 26.39 0.24 -0.89
C ALA A 309 25.20 0.49 -1.82
N ARG A 310 24.34 -0.52 -1.99
CA ARG A 310 23.26 -0.48 -2.98
C ARG A 310 21.94 -1.03 -2.44
N VAL A 311 20.94 -0.15 -2.33
CA VAL A 311 19.64 -0.44 -1.71
C VAL A 311 18.53 0.32 -2.43
N CYS A 312 17.39 -0.32 -2.69
CA CYS A 312 16.20 0.29 -3.25
C CYS A 312 14.98 -0.03 -2.38
N PHE A 313 14.26 1.01 -1.94
CA PHE A 313 12.91 0.89 -1.39
C PHE A 313 11.90 1.26 -2.48
N GLN A 314 11.03 0.33 -2.85
CA GLN A 314 10.04 0.55 -3.89
C GLN A 314 8.65 0.05 -3.54
N ASN A 315 7.62 0.77 -4.00
CA ASN A 315 6.20 0.44 -3.75
C ASN A 315 5.90 0.19 -2.25
N THR A 316 6.68 0.79 -1.36
CA THR A 316 6.70 0.47 0.07
C THR A 316 6.06 1.60 0.86
N SER A 317 5.26 1.26 1.87
CA SER A 317 4.65 2.22 2.78
C SER A 317 5.64 2.57 3.89
N LEU A 318 6.08 3.83 3.93
CA LEU A 318 7.06 4.36 4.87
C LEU A 318 6.35 5.16 5.96
N GLY A 319 6.41 4.67 7.20
CA GLY A 319 5.83 5.32 8.38
C GLY A 319 6.54 6.63 8.77
N ALA A 320 5.91 7.41 9.64
CA ALA A 320 6.40 8.71 10.08
C ALA A 320 7.76 8.67 10.83
N ILE A 321 8.22 7.47 11.19
CA ILE A 321 9.50 7.24 11.86
C ILE A 321 10.70 7.56 10.97
N ILE A 322 10.52 7.55 9.64
CA ILE A 322 11.61 7.79 8.69
C ILE A 322 12.01 9.25 8.70
N ASN A 323 13.32 9.49 8.88
CA ASN A 323 13.93 10.80 8.81
C ASN A 323 13.73 11.42 7.42
N LYS A 324 13.55 12.75 7.36
CA LYS A 324 13.32 13.45 6.08
C LYS A 324 14.46 13.26 5.08
N ALA A 325 15.71 13.13 5.57
CA ALA A 325 16.87 12.82 4.74
C ALA A 325 16.79 11.42 4.10
N GLY A 326 16.02 10.50 4.69
CA GLY A 326 15.86 9.11 4.23
C GLY A 326 17.09 8.27 4.53
N TRP A 327 18.27 8.73 4.16
CA TRP A 327 19.54 7.99 4.25
C TRP A 327 20.55 8.79 5.07
N GLU A 328 21.43 8.11 5.79
CA GLU A 328 22.53 8.74 6.51
C GLU A 328 23.89 8.29 5.99
N VAL A 329 24.90 9.11 6.25
CA VAL A 329 26.30 8.77 6.03
C VAL A 329 26.72 7.68 7.02
N TRP A 330 27.78 6.92 6.72
CA TRP A 330 28.25 5.89 7.65
C TRP A 330 28.76 6.48 8.97
N SER A 331 29.63 7.49 8.87
CA SER A 331 30.04 8.31 10.00
C SER A 331 30.48 9.70 9.53
N THR A 332 30.71 10.61 10.47
CA THR A 332 31.23 11.96 10.19
C THR A 332 32.65 11.92 9.61
N SER A 333 33.48 10.97 10.03
CA SER A 333 34.86 10.80 9.54
C SER A 333 34.93 9.98 8.24
N GLU A 334 33.95 9.12 7.98
CA GLU A 334 33.90 8.24 6.83
C GLU A 334 32.49 8.26 6.24
N ALA A 335 32.17 9.26 5.43
CA ALA A 335 30.80 9.36 4.92
C ALA A 335 30.39 8.17 4.02
N ARG A 336 31.34 7.66 3.22
CA ARG A 336 31.21 6.50 2.30
C ARG A 336 30.12 6.65 1.23
N THR A 337 29.79 7.88 0.82
CA THR A 337 28.67 8.17 -0.11
C THR A 337 29.07 8.38 -1.57
N GLY A 338 30.35 8.25 -1.92
CA GLY A 338 30.85 8.62 -3.26
C GLY A 338 30.33 7.75 -4.40
N ASN A 339 30.03 6.47 -4.14
CA ASN A 339 29.60 5.50 -5.16
C ASN A 339 28.37 4.69 -4.75
N VAL A 340 27.61 5.17 -3.77
CA VAL A 340 26.41 4.48 -3.29
C VAL A 340 25.29 4.58 -4.32
N LEU A 341 24.40 3.59 -4.32
CA LEU A 341 23.15 3.65 -5.06
C LEU A 341 21.99 3.39 -4.09
N PHE A 342 21.50 4.47 -3.50
CA PHE A 342 20.38 4.46 -2.56
C PHE A 342 19.14 5.03 -3.22
N GLU A 343 18.12 4.19 -3.37
CA GLU A 343 17.04 4.43 -4.31
C GLU A 343 15.66 4.36 -3.68
N GLU A 344 14.76 5.21 -4.18
CA GLU A 344 13.35 5.18 -3.84
C GLU A 344 12.47 5.22 -5.11
N TYR A 345 11.43 4.39 -5.14
CA TYR A 345 10.44 4.38 -6.23
C TYR A 345 9.01 4.17 -5.71
N ASN A 346 8.09 5.08 -6.03
CA ASN A 346 6.65 4.91 -5.76
C ASN A 346 6.33 4.51 -4.29
N ASN A 347 7.14 4.98 -3.34
CA ASN A 347 6.87 4.77 -1.92
C ASN A 347 5.71 5.67 -1.47
N SER A 348 4.97 5.21 -0.46
CA SER A 348 3.82 5.92 0.11
C SER A 348 3.99 6.11 1.62
N GLY A 349 3.02 6.75 2.28
CA GLY A 349 3.10 7.06 3.71
C GLY A 349 3.84 8.37 4.00
N THR A 350 3.77 8.82 5.25
CA THR A 350 4.33 10.11 5.67
C THR A 350 5.85 10.13 5.62
N GLY A 351 6.51 9.00 5.83
CA GLY A 351 7.96 8.84 5.72
C GLY A 351 8.50 8.89 4.30
N ALA A 352 7.64 8.74 3.28
CA ALA A 352 8.02 8.84 1.87
C ALA A 352 8.20 10.28 1.38
N SER A 353 7.92 11.27 2.23
CA SER A 353 8.09 12.70 1.92
C SER A 353 9.25 13.30 2.72
N GLY A 354 10.02 14.19 2.10
CA GLY A 354 11.13 14.88 2.74
C GLY A 354 12.20 15.32 1.74
N THR A 355 13.10 16.20 2.19
CA THR A 355 14.32 16.51 1.44
C THR A 355 15.31 15.38 1.65
N ARG A 356 15.42 14.48 0.67
CA ARG A 356 16.36 13.36 0.73
C ARG A 356 17.80 13.84 0.73
N ALA A 357 18.68 13.02 1.30
CA ALA A 357 20.12 13.22 1.23
C ALA A 357 20.57 13.40 -0.23
N SER A 358 21.59 14.21 -0.47
CA SER A 358 22.06 14.55 -1.84
C SER A 358 22.57 13.36 -2.64
N PHE A 359 22.96 12.28 -1.97
CA PHE A 359 23.40 11.01 -2.56
C PHE A 359 22.27 9.99 -2.73
N ALA A 360 21.01 10.37 -2.47
CA ALA A 360 19.85 9.54 -2.74
C ALA A 360 19.35 9.74 -4.18
N THR A 361 18.91 8.66 -4.80
CA THR A 361 18.45 8.60 -6.18
C THR A 361 16.96 8.30 -6.24
N LYS A 362 16.19 9.15 -6.92
CA LYS A 362 14.79 8.87 -7.23
C LYS A 362 14.72 8.11 -8.55
N ARG A 363 14.13 6.91 -8.54
CA ARG A 363 13.95 6.13 -9.77
C ARG A 363 12.71 6.57 -10.55
N SER A 364 12.75 6.33 -11.87
CA SER A 364 11.60 6.50 -12.78
C SER A 364 10.80 5.23 -12.99
N THR A 365 11.38 4.05 -12.73
CA THR A 365 10.72 2.74 -12.84
C THR A 365 11.10 1.81 -11.68
N ALA A 366 10.17 0.92 -11.33
CA ALA A 366 10.45 -0.17 -10.40
C ALA A 366 11.45 -1.16 -10.99
N LEU A 367 12.30 -1.74 -10.15
CA LEU A 367 13.06 -2.94 -10.47
C LEU A 367 12.11 -4.13 -10.51
N SER A 368 12.34 -5.07 -11.41
CA SER A 368 11.69 -6.39 -11.37
C SER A 368 12.58 -7.39 -10.62
N ILE A 369 11.93 -8.38 -10.01
CA ILE A 369 12.63 -9.49 -9.37
C ILE A 369 13.50 -10.27 -10.38
N SER A 370 13.08 -10.35 -11.64
CA SER A 370 13.85 -11.01 -12.71
C SER A 370 15.12 -10.27 -13.09
N THR A 371 15.12 -8.93 -13.05
CA THR A 371 16.35 -8.14 -13.23
C THR A 371 17.33 -8.35 -12.08
N LEU A 372 16.82 -8.49 -10.86
CA LEU A 372 17.67 -8.69 -9.69
C LEU A 372 18.20 -10.12 -9.59
N LEU A 373 17.32 -11.12 -9.57
CA LEU A 373 17.63 -12.52 -9.25
C LEU A 373 17.84 -13.40 -10.50
N GLY A 374 17.69 -12.84 -11.69
CA GLY A 374 17.75 -13.55 -12.96
C GLY A 374 16.36 -13.97 -13.47
N SER A 375 16.25 -14.18 -14.78
CA SER A 375 14.99 -14.55 -15.46
C SER A 375 14.43 -15.91 -15.01
N THR A 376 15.27 -16.78 -14.46
CA THR A 376 14.92 -18.12 -13.99
C THR A 376 14.50 -18.18 -12.53
N TYR A 377 14.30 -17.03 -11.86
CA TYR A 377 14.00 -17.01 -10.41
C TYR A 377 12.80 -17.88 -10.02
N THR A 378 11.80 -18.01 -10.91
CA THR A 378 10.60 -18.82 -10.68
C THR A 378 10.87 -20.32 -10.54
N SER A 379 12.06 -20.81 -10.91
CA SER A 379 12.43 -22.23 -10.74
C SER A 379 12.70 -22.61 -9.27
N TRP A 380 13.07 -21.63 -8.44
CA TRP A 380 13.45 -21.86 -7.04
C TRP A 380 12.63 -21.03 -6.06
N VAL A 381 12.13 -19.86 -6.47
CA VAL A 381 11.25 -19.02 -5.65
C VAL A 381 9.84 -19.59 -5.61
N ASP A 382 9.26 -19.65 -4.41
CA ASP A 382 7.85 -19.96 -4.21
C ASP A 382 7.01 -18.71 -4.50
N THR A 383 6.54 -18.60 -5.75
CA THR A 383 5.81 -17.42 -6.22
C THR A 383 4.45 -17.24 -5.57
N THR A 384 3.91 -18.26 -4.88
CA THR A 384 2.64 -18.15 -4.14
C THR A 384 2.71 -17.16 -2.96
N TYR A 385 3.93 -16.82 -2.52
CA TYR A 385 4.17 -15.83 -1.49
C TYR A 385 4.49 -14.44 -2.04
N LEU A 386 4.77 -14.30 -3.33
CA LEU A 386 4.99 -12.99 -3.94
C LEU A 386 3.64 -12.29 -4.12
N GLY A 387 3.62 -10.98 -3.88
CA GLY A 387 2.42 -10.15 -3.76
C GLY A 387 1.67 -9.87 -5.05
N ASP A 388 1.57 -10.84 -5.95
CA ASP A 388 0.80 -10.76 -7.20
C ASP A 388 -0.54 -11.50 -7.08
N TRP A 389 -1.34 -11.08 -6.09
CA TRP A 389 -2.77 -11.42 -6.02
C TRP A 389 -3.55 -10.89 -7.25
N GLU A 390 -2.97 -9.97 -8.02
CA GLU A 390 -3.59 -9.42 -9.22
C GLU A 390 -3.81 -10.48 -10.29
N GLU A 391 -2.91 -11.45 -10.49
CA GLU A 391 -3.13 -12.51 -11.49
C GLU A 391 -4.11 -13.58 -11.03
N ALA A 392 -4.10 -13.94 -9.73
CA ALA A 392 -5.08 -14.85 -9.15
C ALA A 392 -6.51 -14.27 -9.22
N ILE A 393 -6.68 -13.03 -8.74
CA ILE A 393 -7.95 -12.31 -8.76
C ILE A 393 -8.39 -12.05 -10.22
N VAL A 394 -7.51 -11.57 -11.11
CA VAL A 394 -7.90 -11.30 -12.51
C VAL A 394 -8.21 -12.59 -13.27
N SER A 395 -7.51 -13.70 -13.03
CA SER A 395 -7.82 -14.97 -13.69
C SER A 395 -9.15 -15.55 -13.20
N ASN A 396 -9.46 -15.45 -11.91
CA ASN A 396 -10.69 -15.97 -11.35
C ASN A 396 -11.90 -15.06 -11.61
N VAL A 397 -11.71 -13.73 -11.59
CA VAL A 397 -12.73 -12.78 -12.04
C VAL A 397 -13.07 -13.00 -13.52
N LYS A 398 -12.07 -13.24 -14.39
CA LYS A 398 -12.33 -13.58 -15.81
C LYS A 398 -13.10 -14.89 -15.99
N LYS A 399 -12.91 -15.88 -15.10
CA LYS A 399 -13.62 -17.18 -15.11
C LYS A 399 -15.04 -17.07 -14.55
N VAL A 400 -15.28 -16.19 -13.59
CA VAL A 400 -16.56 -16.05 -12.88
C VAL A 400 -17.53 -15.10 -13.61
N ILE A 401 -17.04 -14.26 -14.53
CA ILE A 401 -17.87 -13.43 -15.41
C ILE A 401 -18.40 -14.30 -16.57
N PRO A 402 -19.70 -14.62 -16.62
CA PRO A 402 -20.29 -15.38 -17.73
C PRO A 402 -20.12 -14.62 -19.05
N ASP A 403 -19.96 -15.33 -20.17
CA ASP A 403 -19.86 -14.68 -21.49
C ASP A 403 -21.09 -13.83 -21.82
N THR A 404 -22.26 -14.20 -21.28
CA THR A 404 -23.50 -13.40 -21.31
C THR A 404 -23.37 -11.98 -20.72
N VAL A 405 -22.43 -11.74 -19.81
CA VAL A 405 -22.13 -10.39 -19.28
C VAL A 405 -21.22 -9.61 -20.22
N LYS A 406 -20.26 -10.30 -20.85
CA LYS A 406 -19.38 -9.70 -21.85
C LYS A 406 -20.20 -9.30 -23.07
N ASP A 407 -21.10 -10.16 -23.52
CA ASP A 407 -21.97 -9.91 -24.67
C ASP A 407 -22.92 -8.74 -24.41
N LYS A 408 -23.58 -8.71 -23.25
CA LYS A 408 -24.43 -7.56 -22.84
C LYS A 408 -23.64 -6.25 -22.69
N TRP A 409 -22.38 -6.33 -22.30
CA TRP A 409 -21.50 -5.17 -22.23
C TRP A 409 -21.05 -4.70 -23.62
N HIS A 410 -20.79 -5.62 -24.54
CA HIS A 410 -20.50 -5.32 -25.94
C HIS A 410 -21.73 -4.74 -26.65
N GLU A 411 -22.92 -5.25 -26.38
CA GLU A 411 -24.20 -4.68 -26.85
C GLU A 411 -24.40 -3.27 -26.32
N PHE A 412 -24.24 -3.05 -25.01
CA PHE A 412 -24.35 -1.74 -24.39
C PHE A 412 -23.34 -0.74 -24.96
N ARG A 413 -22.07 -1.14 -25.14
CA ARG A 413 -21.04 -0.29 -25.77
C ARG A 413 -21.34 0.03 -27.22
N SER A 414 -21.83 -0.94 -27.98
CA SER A 414 -22.15 -0.77 -29.40
C SER A 414 -23.38 0.13 -29.56
N TYR A 415 -24.36 -0.02 -28.68
CA TYR A 415 -25.52 0.87 -28.57
C TYR A 415 -25.06 2.30 -28.25
N MET A 416 -24.23 2.50 -27.23
CA MET A 416 -23.69 3.80 -26.85
C MET A 416 -22.87 4.47 -27.96
N LYS A 417 -22.01 3.72 -28.66
CA LYS A 417 -21.27 4.23 -29.83
C LYS A 417 -22.20 4.63 -30.97
N LYS A 418 -23.30 3.89 -31.18
CA LYS A 418 -24.31 4.21 -32.18
C LYS A 418 -25.08 5.48 -31.79
N THR A 419 -25.48 5.61 -30.52
CA THR A 419 -26.17 6.81 -30.03
C THR A 419 -25.27 8.04 -30.03
N GLU A 420 -23.98 7.87 -29.77
CA GLU A 420 -22.99 8.95 -29.85
C GLU A 420 -22.82 9.42 -31.30
N LYS A 421 -22.75 8.47 -32.25
CA LYS A 421 -22.67 8.76 -33.70
C LYS A 421 -23.96 9.40 -34.26
N ASP A 422 -25.12 9.03 -33.73
CA ASP A 422 -26.42 9.60 -34.13
C ASP A 422 -26.66 11.00 -33.52
N VAL A 423 -25.96 11.37 -32.43
CA VAL A 423 -26.14 12.65 -31.73
C VAL A 423 -25.12 13.71 -32.16
N THR A 424 -23.88 13.34 -32.52
CA THR A 424 -22.85 14.35 -32.82
C THR A 424 -22.73 14.74 -34.29
N GLY A 425 -23.35 14.02 -35.23
CA GLY A 425 -23.09 14.23 -36.65
C GLY A 425 -21.63 13.94 -37.02
N ASP A 426 -21.34 13.83 -38.31
CA ASP A 426 -20.03 13.43 -38.80
C ASP A 426 -19.00 14.59 -38.75
N ASP A 427 -17.75 14.20 -38.51
CA ASP A 427 -16.48 14.91 -38.66
C ASP A 427 -16.13 16.19 -37.84
N SER A 428 -15.14 15.97 -36.98
CA SER A 428 -13.90 16.76 -36.82
C SER A 428 -13.84 17.94 -35.81
N ILE A 429 -12.74 17.89 -35.03
CA ILE A 429 -12.01 18.95 -34.31
C ILE A 429 -12.46 19.34 -32.87
N ASN A 430 -11.67 18.79 -31.95
CA ASN A 430 -10.90 19.39 -30.84
C ASN A 430 -11.54 20.32 -29.76
N GLU A 431 -11.24 19.93 -28.52
CA GLU A 431 -11.12 20.67 -27.24
C GLU A 431 -11.70 22.09 -27.09
N THR A 432 -12.64 22.20 -26.14
CA THR A 432 -12.79 23.18 -25.02
C THR A 432 -14.20 23.75 -24.89
N VAL A 433 -14.95 23.33 -23.85
CA VAL A 433 -15.84 24.23 -23.10
C VAL A 433 -15.91 23.73 -21.64
N GLU A 434 -15.62 24.65 -20.73
CA GLU A 434 -15.56 24.48 -19.28
C GLU A 434 -16.94 24.35 -18.61
N MET A 435 -16.94 23.55 -17.55
CA MET A 435 -17.75 23.53 -16.33
C MET A 435 -18.76 24.69 -16.13
N ALA A 436 -20.06 24.35 -16.07
CA ALA A 436 -21.06 25.10 -15.32
C ALA A 436 -21.73 24.17 -14.30
N GLY A 437 -21.64 24.53 -13.03
CA GLY A 437 -22.33 23.88 -11.94
C GLY A 437 -23.43 24.79 -11.38
N TRP A 438 -24.54 24.13 -11.02
CA TRP A 438 -25.57 24.50 -10.05
C TRP A 438 -26.92 25.04 -10.57
N GLY A 439 -27.95 24.34 -10.10
CA GLY A 439 -29.38 24.64 -10.16
C GLY A 439 -30.15 23.59 -9.36
N VAL A 440 -29.85 23.45 -8.06
CA VAL A 440 -30.47 22.45 -7.14
C VAL A 440 -31.38 23.12 -6.10
N GLU A 441 -31.78 24.38 -6.31
CA GLU A 441 -32.77 25.05 -5.44
C GLU A 441 -34.20 25.01 -6.00
N GLU A 442 -34.41 24.52 -7.23
CA GLU A 442 -35.74 24.46 -7.85
C GLU A 442 -36.42 23.08 -7.81
N ALA A 443 -35.71 22.05 -7.31
CA ALA A 443 -36.23 20.68 -7.24
C ALA A 443 -36.80 20.27 -5.86
N GLU A 444 -36.71 21.12 -4.82
CA GLU A 444 -37.22 20.80 -3.47
C GLU A 444 -38.70 21.15 -3.25
N ALA A 445 -39.44 21.60 -4.27
CA ALA A 445 -40.85 21.97 -4.11
C ALA A 445 -41.89 20.88 -4.46
N LYS A 446 -41.52 19.67 -4.89
CA LYS A 446 -42.52 18.63 -5.22
C LYS A 446 -42.21 17.23 -4.66
N ASN A 447 -43.03 16.91 -3.64
CA ASN A 447 -43.50 15.60 -3.18
C ASN A 447 -42.70 14.79 -2.12
N LYS A 448 -43.22 14.86 -0.89
CA LYS A 448 -43.08 13.88 0.20
C LYS A 448 -43.90 12.60 -0.10
N LYS A 449 -43.35 11.42 0.21
CA LYS A 449 -43.85 10.54 1.30
C LYS A 449 -42.92 9.33 1.57
N ASP A 450 -42.76 9.11 2.87
CA ASP A 450 -42.25 7.95 3.62
C ASP A 450 -40.75 7.75 3.93
N ALA A 451 -40.54 7.52 5.25
CA ALA A 451 -39.34 7.53 6.09
C ALA A 451 -38.75 8.93 6.38
N SER A 452 -38.88 9.38 7.65
CA SER A 452 -38.37 10.69 8.09
C SER A 452 -36.86 10.80 7.84
N LEU A 453 -36.44 11.94 7.29
CA LEU A 453 -35.06 12.26 6.93
C LEU A 453 -34.08 11.97 8.08
N ALA A 454 -34.51 12.12 9.34
CA ALA A 454 -33.71 11.83 10.53
C ALA A 454 -33.42 10.32 10.72
N THR A 455 -34.37 9.45 10.39
CA THR A 455 -34.19 7.98 10.47
C THR A 455 -33.28 7.47 9.35
N GLN A 456 -33.40 8.05 8.14
CA GLN A 456 -32.49 7.76 7.03
C GLN A 456 -31.08 8.33 7.27
N LEU A 457 -30.96 9.50 7.90
CA LEU A 457 -29.66 10.08 8.26
C LEU A 457 -28.97 9.30 9.38
N ALA A 458 -29.72 8.81 10.37
CA ALA A 458 -29.19 7.97 11.46
C ALA A 458 -28.75 6.58 10.95
N LEU A 459 -29.51 5.97 10.04
CA LEU A 459 -29.15 4.71 9.40
C LEU A 459 -27.99 4.89 8.41
N ALA A 460 -27.97 5.96 7.62
CA ALA A 460 -26.86 6.31 6.74
C ALA A 460 -25.59 6.67 7.53
N TYR A 461 -25.70 7.31 8.69
CA TYR A 461 -24.58 7.59 9.58
C TYR A 461 -24.05 6.31 10.24
N ALA A 462 -24.93 5.40 10.66
CA ALA A 462 -24.55 4.09 11.19
C ALA A 462 -23.89 3.19 10.13
N ILE A 463 -24.38 3.20 8.89
CA ILE A 463 -23.81 2.52 7.72
C ILE A 463 -22.47 3.17 7.32
N HIS A 464 -22.40 4.49 7.25
CA HIS A 464 -21.18 5.24 6.89
C HIS A 464 -20.05 5.09 7.93
N LYS A 465 -20.39 5.00 9.23
CA LYS A 465 -19.44 4.74 10.31
C LYS A 465 -19.01 3.27 10.39
N SER A 466 -19.88 2.31 10.04
CA SER A 466 -19.51 0.89 9.95
C SER A 466 -18.65 0.58 8.71
N PHE A 467 -18.72 1.39 7.65
CA PHE A 467 -17.80 1.30 6.50
C PHE A 467 -16.43 1.97 6.71
N ILE A 468 -16.18 2.64 7.83
CA ILE A 468 -14.88 3.31 8.07
C ILE A 468 -13.76 2.31 8.40
N PHE A 469 -14.09 1.16 8.98
CA PHE A 469 -13.11 0.10 9.26
C PHE A 469 -12.75 -0.76 8.04
N ILE A 470 -13.53 -0.64 6.95
CA ILE A 470 -13.28 -1.37 5.69
C ILE A 470 -12.77 -0.43 4.58
N ARG A 471 -13.09 0.87 4.62
CA ARG A 471 -12.67 1.81 3.56
C ARG A 471 -11.20 2.21 3.59
N VAL A 472 -10.54 2.20 4.76
CA VAL A 472 -9.14 2.65 4.84
C VAL A 472 -8.14 1.60 4.29
N PRO A 473 -8.35 0.28 4.48
CA PRO A 473 -7.51 -0.72 3.81
C PRO A 473 -7.80 -0.81 2.30
N LEU A 474 -9.06 -0.65 1.86
CA LEU A 474 -9.41 -0.86 0.45
C LEU A 474 -9.05 0.30 -0.48
N THR A 475 -9.11 1.56 -0.02
CA THR A 475 -8.71 2.71 -0.88
C THR A 475 -7.21 2.91 -0.97
N ALA A 476 -6.41 2.26 -0.12
CA ALA A 476 -4.96 2.18 -0.25
C ALA A 476 -4.49 1.01 -1.14
N ALA A 477 -5.37 0.05 -1.46
CA ALA A 477 -5.05 -1.18 -2.18
C ALA A 477 -5.52 -1.20 -3.65
N VAL A 478 -6.08 -0.11 -4.17
CA VAL A 478 -6.47 -0.04 -5.59
C VAL A 478 -5.28 0.41 -6.41
N THR A 479 -4.61 -0.52 -7.07
CA THR A 479 -3.51 -0.20 -7.98
C THR A 479 -3.99 0.68 -9.14
N PRO A 480 -3.11 1.49 -9.76
CA PRO A 480 -3.47 2.40 -10.84
C PRO A 480 -4.21 1.73 -12.02
N LYS A 481 -3.95 0.44 -12.27
CA LYS A 481 -4.67 -0.36 -13.27
C LYS A 481 -6.14 -0.53 -12.91
N VAL A 482 -6.46 -0.90 -11.68
CA VAL A 482 -7.86 -1.04 -11.22
C VAL A 482 -8.57 0.31 -11.20
N VAL A 483 -7.90 1.39 -10.78
CA VAL A 483 -8.44 2.75 -10.87
C VAL A 483 -8.73 3.14 -12.34
N ASN A 484 -7.83 2.83 -13.26
CA ASN A 484 -8.03 3.12 -14.69
C ASN A 484 -9.12 2.25 -15.31
N THR A 485 -9.26 0.99 -14.88
CA THR A 485 -10.37 0.12 -15.28
C THR A 485 -11.71 0.64 -14.77
N LEU A 486 -11.79 1.06 -13.50
CA LEU A 486 -13.00 1.61 -12.89
C LEU A 486 -13.37 2.99 -13.47
N ARG A 487 -12.39 3.84 -13.77
CA ARG A 487 -12.59 5.10 -14.52
C ARG A 487 -13.04 4.82 -15.95
N GLY A 488 -12.48 3.82 -16.60
CA GLY A 488 -12.94 3.31 -17.90
C GLY A 488 -14.35 2.70 -17.86
N TRP A 489 -14.90 2.43 -16.67
CA TRP A 489 -16.27 2.01 -16.42
C TRP A 489 -17.16 3.16 -15.87
N GLY A 490 -16.67 4.41 -15.86
CA GLY A 490 -17.44 5.60 -15.51
C GLY A 490 -17.46 5.98 -14.01
N TRP A 491 -16.62 5.38 -13.17
CA TRP A 491 -16.61 5.67 -11.72
C TRP A 491 -15.65 6.82 -11.38
N ASP A 492 -16.13 7.86 -10.69
CA ASP A 492 -15.31 9.02 -10.29
C ASP A 492 -14.58 8.77 -8.95
N ILE A 493 -13.38 8.21 -9.03
CA ILE A 493 -12.53 7.84 -7.88
C ILE A 493 -11.20 8.62 -7.96
N GLY A 494 -10.87 9.39 -6.91
CA GLY A 494 -9.54 9.96 -6.68
C GLY A 494 -9.28 11.42 -7.10
N LYS A 495 -10.30 12.24 -7.41
CA LYS A 495 -10.08 13.69 -7.63
C LYS A 495 -9.78 14.40 -6.30
N ARG A 496 -8.56 14.95 -6.15
CA ARG A 496 -8.25 15.88 -5.05
C ARG A 496 -8.98 17.20 -5.33
N THR A 497 -9.87 17.61 -4.43
CA THR A 497 -10.39 18.98 -4.39
C THR A 497 -9.22 19.95 -4.21
N THR A 498 -9.09 20.94 -5.10
CA THR A 498 -8.00 21.94 -5.09
C THR A 498 -7.99 22.78 -3.81
N LYS A 499 -6.86 23.44 -3.55
CA LYS A 499 -6.68 24.32 -2.37
C LYS A 499 -7.72 25.46 -2.38
N GLU A 500 -8.11 25.96 -3.55
CA GLU A 500 -9.21 26.94 -3.69
C GLU A 500 -10.58 26.36 -3.32
N ALA A 501 -10.89 25.12 -3.72
CA ALA A 501 -12.14 24.46 -3.33
C ALA A 501 -12.26 24.25 -1.82
N LYS A 502 -11.13 24.03 -1.12
CA LYS A 502 -11.09 23.98 0.35
C LYS A 502 -11.19 25.36 1.01
N ALA A 503 -10.67 26.41 0.37
CA ALA A 503 -10.77 27.78 0.87
C ALA A 503 -12.21 28.31 0.76
N MET A 504 -12.87 28.07 -0.38
CA MET A 504 -14.28 28.45 -0.58
C MET A 504 -15.22 27.70 0.36
N LYS A 505 -14.96 26.42 0.64
CA LYS A 505 -15.75 25.63 1.61
C LYS A 505 -15.56 26.07 3.07
N ARG A 506 -14.48 26.78 3.40
CA ARG A 506 -14.28 27.42 4.72
C ARG A 506 -14.95 28.79 4.80
N ALA A 507 -15.07 29.49 3.68
CA ALA A 507 -15.77 30.77 3.59
C ALA A 507 -17.30 30.60 3.61
N SER A 508 -17.82 29.44 3.22
CA SER A 508 -19.26 29.16 3.15
C SER A 508 -19.93 28.70 4.46
N PHE A 509 -19.19 28.60 5.57
CA PHE A 509 -19.81 28.43 6.90
C PHE A 509 -19.94 29.81 7.57
N PRO A 510 -21.17 30.28 7.87
CA PRO A 510 -21.32 31.56 8.55
C PRO A 510 -20.67 31.50 9.94
N LYS A 511 -19.86 32.52 10.26
CA LYS A 511 -19.43 32.80 11.64
C LYS A 511 -20.70 32.78 12.51
N LYS A 512 -20.74 31.91 13.53
CA LYS A 512 -21.77 31.96 14.57
C LYS A 512 -21.84 33.39 15.10
N ILE A 513 -22.93 34.09 14.78
CA ILE A 513 -23.33 35.32 15.44
C ILE A 513 -23.42 34.95 16.94
N LYS A 514 -22.57 35.57 17.76
CA LYS A 514 -22.73 35.54 19.21
C LYS A 514 -24.06 36.22 19.51
N ALA A 515 -25.08 35.43 19.87
CA ALA A 515 -26.25 35.96 20.52
C ALA A 515 -25.79 36.59 21.85
N GLU A 516 -25.87 37.91 21.94
CA GLU A 516 -25.74 38.67 23.17
C GLU A 516 -26.76 38.13 24.17
N ARG A 517 -26.29 37.63 25.31
CA ARG A 517 -27.15 37.39 26.47
C ARG A 517 -27.11 38.64 27.35
N PRO A 518 -28.26 39.14 27.84
CA PRO A 518 -28.30 40.32 28.69
C PRO A 518 -27.47 40.13 29.95
N TRP A 519 -26.67 41.14 30.24
CA TRP A 519 -25.91 41.32 31.47
C TRP A 519 -26.85 41.30 32.68
N ASN A 520 -26.91 40.18 33.42
CA ASN A 520 -27.56 40.16 34.72
C ASN A 520 -26.51 40.29 35.83
N ARG A 521 -26.49 41.49 36.39
CA ARG A 521 -25.66 41.93 37.50
C ARG A 521 -26.22 41.26 38.77
N ASN A 522 -25.50 40.30 39.38
CA ASN A 522 -25.71 40.04 40.80
C ASN A 522 -24.43 39.60 41.52
N ARG A 523 -23.88 40.58 42.24
CA ARG A 523 -23.02 40.45 43.41
C ARG A 523 -23.69 39.52 44.43
N LYS A 524 -22.96 38.53 44.93
CA LYS A 524 -23.04 38.17 46.35
C LYS A 524 -21.64 38.02 46.94
N ARG A 525 -21.26 39.08 47.65
CA ARG A 525 -20.37 39.04 48.81
C ARG A 525 -21.14 38.48 50.01
N GLY A 526 -20.42 37.91 50.97
CA GLY A 526 -20.86 37.65 52.34
C GLY A 526 -20.39 36.28 52.82
N ASN A 527 -19.11 36.11 53.19
CA ASN A 527 -18.68 36.11 54.60
C ASN A 527 -19.32 37.16 55.53
N GLY A 528 -19.72 36.68 56.71
CA GLY A 528 -19.56 37.39 57.98
C GLY A 528 -20.83 37.89 58.64
N SER A 529 -21.46 37.03 59.46
CA SER A 529 -21.96 37.25 60.84
C SER A 529 -23.10 36.28 61.14
#